data_AF-A0A317UAP0-F1
#
_entry.id   AF-A0A317UAP0-F1
#
_cell.length_a   1.000
_cell.length_b   1.000
_cell.length_c   1.000
_cell.angle_alpha   90.00
_cell.angle_beta   90.00
_cell.angle_gamma   90.00
#
_symmetry.space_group_name_H-M   'P 1'
#
loop_
_entity.id
_entity.type
_entity.pdbx_description
1 polymer ?
#
loop_
_entity_poly.entity_id
_entity_poly.type
_entity_poly.pdbx_seq_one_letter_code
_entity_poly.pdbx_strand_id
1 'polypeptide(L)'
;LFVQMGVRFISLAENVDSYKNPDSVSNIIVPITNVMNDNYCYQTSKKIRQVFDYKRRNGQYIGAFAPYGYVKHPKDKHRLIVDPDAAENVKLIFTMLIQGSSKRAIALYLNEHGVPSPSAYKVQKGLPVSTRGYDDPMWGVRMIHSILTNPTYTGDLAQGRSRVKSYKVHQIEAVPREEWV
;
A
#
# COMPACT_ATOMS: atom_id res chain seq x y z
N LEU A 1 -26.54 7.03 -25.81
CA LEU A 1 -25.28 6.29 -26.03
C LEU A 1 -25.52 4.81 -26.33
N PHE A 2 -26.04 3.99 -25.40
CA PHE A 2 -26.24 2.54 -25.62
C PHE A 2 -27.15 2.19 -26.82
N VAL A 3 -28.26 2.94 -26.98
CA VAL A 3 -29.18 2.78 -28.12
C VAL A 3 -28.50 3.08 -29.46
N GLN A 4 -27.64 4.11 -29.52
CA GLN A 4 -26.88 4.45 -30.73
C GLN A 4 -25.80 3.41 -31.07
N MET A 5 -25.32 2.67 -30.07
CA MET A 5 -24.35 1.59 -30.25
C MET A 5 -25.00 0.23 -30.53
N GLY A 6 -26.33 0.14 -30.63
CA GLY A 6 -27.06 -1.11 -30.81
C GLY A 6 -26.99 -2.05 -29.60
N VAL A 7 -26.62 -1.54 -28.41
CA VAL A 7 -26.44 -2.34 -27.19
C VAL A 7 -27.70 -2.28 -26.34
N ARG A 8 -28.21 -3.46 -25.92
CA ARG A 8 -29.33 -3.57 -24.98
C ARG A 8 -28.86 -3.30 -23.56
N PHE A 9 -29.42 -2.27 -22.92
CA PHE A 9 -29.20 -1.93 -21.52
C PHE A 9 -30.36 -2.48 -20.66
N ILE A 10 -30.02 -3.25 -19.64
CA ILE A 10 -30.97 -3.82 -18.68
C ILE A 10 -30.53 -3.40 -17.28
N SER A 11 -31.39 -2.68 -16.56
CA SER A 11 -31.22 -2.40 -15.13
C SER A 11 -32.35 -3.06 -14.36
N LEU A 12 -32.00 -4.00 -13.48
CA LEU A 12 -32.98 -4.69 -12.63
C LEU A 12 -33.55 -3.79 -11.53
N ALA A 13 -32.72 -2.90 -10.97
CA ALA A 13 -33.11 -2.02 -9.87
C ALA A 13 -34.13 -0.96 -10.30
N GLU A 14 -33.96 -0.42 -11.51
CA GLU A 14 -34.82 0.63 -12.07
C GLU A 14 -35.91 0.07 -12.99
N ASN A 15 -35.98 -1.27 -13.14
CA ASN A 15 -36.85 -1.98 -14.07
C ASN A 15 -36.80 -1.41 -15.52
N VAL A 16 -35.58 -1.13 -15.99
CA VAL A 16 -35.32 -0.56 -17.31
C VAL A 16 -34.82 -1.65 -18.26
N ASP A 17 -35.41 -1.70 -19.45
CA ASP A 17 -34.98 -2.57 -20.54
C ASP A 17 -35.08 -1.81 -21.86
N SER A 18 -33.92 -1.39 -22.39
CA SER A 18 -33.84 -0.55 -23.58
C SER A 18 -34.39 -1.18 -24.84
N TYR A 19 -34.60 -2.51 -24.85
CA TYR A 19 -35.16 -3.24 -25.98
C TYR A 19 -36.67 -3.39 -25.86
N LYS A 20 -37.17 -3.74 -24.67
CA LYS A 20 -38.62 -3.92 -24.43
C LYS A 20 -39.38 -2.61 -24.31
N ASN A 21 -38.74 -1.58 -23.75
CA ASN A 21 -39.32 -0.25 -23.57
C ASN A 21 -38.25 0.82 -23.83
N PRO A 22 -38.04 1.24 -25.10
CA PRO A 22 -36.99 2.18 -25.47
C PRO A 22 -37.04 3.51 -24.70
N ASP A 23 -38.25 3.99 -24.36
CA ASP A 23 -38.44 5.25 -23.62
C ASP A 23 -38.01 5.14 -22.15
N SER A 24 -37.94 3.93 -21.59
CA SER A 24 -37.51 3.70 -20.21
C SER A 24 -36.04 4.10 -19.96
N VAL A 25 -35.21 4.13 -20.99
CA VAL A 25 -33.80 4.55 -20.91
C VAL A 25 -33.68 6.08 -20.83
N SER A 26 -34.65 6.80 -21.38
CA SER A 26 -34.75 8.27 -21.33
C SER A 26 -35.32 8.77 -20.01
N ASN A 27 -35.75 7.86 -19.12
CA ASN A 27 -36.26 8.23 -17.80
C ASN A 27 -35.14 8.90 -16.98
N ILE A 28 -35.43 10.10 -16.48
CA ILE A 28 -34.51 10.92 -15.68
C ILE A 28 -33.98 10.19 -14.43
N ILE A 29 -34.70 9.17 -13.95
CA ILE A 29 -34.29 8.38 -12.79
C ILE A 29 -32.96 7.65 -13.02
N VAL A 30 -32.70 7.17 -14.25
CA VAL A 30 -31.48 6.40 -14.58
C VAL A 30 -30.21 7.24 -14.42
N PRO A 31 -30.06 8.41 -15.07
CA PRO A 31 -28.89 9.26 -14.86
C PRO A 31 -28.80 9.80 -13.42
N ILE A 32 -29.93 10.11 -12.75
CA ILE A 32 -29.92 10.58 -11.35
C ILE A 32 -29.39 9.49 -10.42
N THR A 33 -29.89 8.26 -10.50
CA THR A 33 -29.41 7.14 -9.67
C THR A 33 -27.93 6.88 -9.91
N ASN A 34 -27.47 6.95 -11.16
CA ASN A 34 -26.03 6.82 -11.47
C ASN A 34 -25.19 7.90 -10.79
N VAL A 35 -25.63 9.16 -10.80
CA VAL A 35 -24.95 10.27 -10.09
C VAL A 35 -24.96 10.05 -8.58
N MET A 36 -26.08 9.60 -8.01
CA MET A 36 -26.17 9.31 -6.57
C MET A 36 -25.22 8.17 -6.15
N ASN A 37 -25.18 7.09 -6.93
CA ASN A 37 -24.27 5.96 -6.70
C ASN A 37 -22.80 6.38 -6.80
N ASP A 38 -22.46 7.20 -7.80
CA ASP A 38 -21.11 7.73 -7.97
C ASP A 38 -20.69 8.64 -6.81
N ASN A 39 -21.60 9.50 -6.34
CA ASN A 39 -21.38 10.34 -5.16
C ASN A 39 -21.18 9.49 -3.89
N TYR A 40 -21.92 8.38 -3.73
CA TYR A 40 -21.74 7.46 -2.62
C TYR A 40 -20.33 6.83 -2.60
N CYS A 41 -19.85 6.37 -3.76
CA CYS A 41 -18.48 5.88 -3.93
C CYS A 41 -17.43 6.96 -3.58
N TYR A 42 -17.63 8.19 -4.06
CA TYR A 42 -16.76 9.32 -3.75
C TYR A 42 -16.70 9.59 -2.23
N GLN A 43 -17.85 9.67 -1.56
CA GLN A 43 -17.93 9.94 -0.13
C GLN A 43 -17.25 8.84 0.69
N THR A 44 -17.47 7.57 0.33
CA THR A 44 -16.83 6.43 1.00
C THR A 44 -15.32 6.51 0.89
N SER A 45 -14.80 6.75 -0.32
CA SER A 45 -13.36 6.92 -0.55
C SER A 45 -12.79 8.09 0.27
N LYS A 46 -13.49 9.23 0.28
CA LYS A 46 -13.08 10.42 1.04
C LYS A 46 -13.03 10.14 2.54
N LYS A 47 -14.06 9.49 3.11
CA LYS A 47 -14.11 9.13 4.54
C LYS A 47 -12.97 8.19 4.93
N ILE A 48 -12.70 7.16 4.13
CA ILE A 48 -11.59 6.23 4.40
C ILE A 48 -10.23 6.95 4.41
N ARG A 49 -10.00 7.87 3.47
CA ARG A 49 -8.78 8.70 3.45
C ARG A 49 -8.66 9.54 4.71
N GLN A 50 -9.73 10.22 5.12
CA GLN A 50 -9.76 11.01 6.35
C GLN A 50 -9.48 10.17 7.59
N VAL A 51 -10.02 8.95 7.67
CA VAL A 51 -9.72 8.02 8.77
C VAL A 51 -8.24 7.64 8.78
N PHE A 52 -7.64 7.35 7.63
CA PHE A 52 -6.20 7.06 7.57
C PHE A 52 -5.34 8.27 7.94
N ASP A 53 -5.70 9.47 7.49
CA ASP A 53 -5.00 10.70 7.85
C ASP A 53 -5.09 10.99 9.36
N TYR A 54 -6.28 10.82 9.94
CA TYR A 54 -6.48 10.94 11.38
C TYR A 54 -5.60 9.96 12.16
N LYS A 55 -5.54 8.70 11.74
CA LYS A 55 -4.68 7.69 12.36
C LYS A 55 -3.20 8.04 12.25
N ARG A 56 -2.72 8.49 11.08
CA ARG A 56 -1.33 8.93 10.88
C ARG A 56 -0.96 10.05 11.85
N ARG A 57 -1.81 11.09 11.93
CA ARG A 57 -1.58 12.25 12.83
C ARG A 57 -1.57 11.87 14.30
N ASN A 58 -2.26 10.79 14.68
CA ASN A 58 -2.24 10.23 16.03
C ASN A 58 -1.07 9.26 16.28
N GLY A 59 -0.09 9.19 15.38
CA GLY A 59 1.07 8.31 15.52
C GLY A 59 0.73 6.81 15.36
N GLN A 60 -0.41 6.48 14.76
CA GLN A 60 -0.80 5.10 14.53
C GLN A 60 -0.21 4.57 13.22
N TYR A 61 0.47 3.43 13.32
CA TYR A 61 0.96 2.71 12.16
C TYR A 61 -0.18 2.09 11.34
N ILE A 62 -0.32 2.52 10.08
CA ILE A 62 -1.39 2.03 9.19
C ILE A 62 -0.89 1.04 8.13
N GLY A 63 0.42 0.89 7.96
CA GLY A 63 0.98 0.04 6.93
C GLY A 63 0.56 -1.42 7.11
N ALA A 64 0.32 -2.14 6.01
CA ALA A 64 -0.08 -3.55 6.08
C ALA A 64 1.01 -4.42 6.73
N PHE A 65 2.27 -4.17 6.38
CA PHE A 65 3.45 -4.89 6.85
C PHE A 65 4.41 -3.95 7.55
N ALA A 66 4.95 -4.33 8.70
CA ALA A 66 5.99 -3.55 9.37
C ALA A 66 7.27 -3.46 8.50
N PRO A 67 8.04 -2.36 8.62
CA PRO A 67 9.39 -2.27 8.07
C PRO A 67 10.27 -3.39 8.64
N TYR A 68 11.31 -3.80 7.89
CA TYR A 68 12.27 -4.80 8.38
C TYR A 68 12.95 -4.32 9.68
N GLY A 69 13.26 -5.21 10.62
CA GLY A 69 13.72 -4.81 11.96
C GLY A 69 12.61 -4.34 12.92
N TYR A 70 11.36 -4.30 12.47
CA TYR A 70 10.19 -4.05 13.30
C TYR A 70 9.12 -5.11 13.08
N VAL A 71 8.32 -5.37 14.11
CA VAL A 71 7.08 -6.14 14.03
C VAL A 71 5.91 -5.36 14.61
N LYS A 72 4.69 -5.71 14.22
CA LYS A 72 3.49 -5.11 14.81
C LYS A 72 3.25 -5.66 16.21
N HIS A 73 2.81 -4.81 17.13
CA HIS A 73 2.50 -5.25 18.48
C HIS A 73 1.32 -6.25 18.47
N PRO A 74 1.41 -7.41 19.14
CA PRO A 74 0.38 -8.46 19.07
C PRO A 74 -1.01 -8.01 19.52
N LYS A 75 -1.07 -7.10 20.51
CA LYS A 75 -2.34 -6.54 21.02
C LYS A 75 -2.78 -5.27 20.28
N ASP A 76 -1.86 -4.63 19.55
CA ASP A 76 -2.15 -3.38 18.85
C ASP A 76 -1.40 -3.30 17.52
N LYS A 77 -2.12 -3.62 16.44
CA LYS A 77 -1.58 -3.59 15.08
C LYS A 77 -1.10 -2.21 14.61
N HIS A 78 -1.45 -1.15 15.34
CA HIS A 78 -1.07 0.23 15.07
C HIS A 78 0.22 0.65 15.78
N ARG A 79 0.81 -0.22 16.59
CA ARG A 79 2.10 0.01 17.24
C ARG A 79 3.17 -0.88 16.65
N LEU A 80 4.35 -0.31 16.41
CA LEU A 80 5.55 -1.05 16.04
C LEU A 80 6.39 -1.35 17.29
N ILE A 81 6.97 -2.55 17.33
CA ILE A 81 7.97 -2.96 18.30
C ILE A 81 9.22 -3.41 17.56
N VAL A 82 10.39 -3.22 18.16
CA VAL A 82 11.66 -3.64 17.58
C VAL A 82 11.72 -5.16 17.56
N ASP A 83 12.10 -5.71 16.41
CA ASP A 83 12.45 -7.12 16.26
C ASP A 83 13.96 -7.27 16.44
N PRO A 84 14.46 -7.79 17.57
CA PRO A 84 15.88 -7.77 17.89
C PRO A 84 16.74 -8.48 16.83
N ASP A 85 16.29 -9.62 16.30
CA ASP A 85 17.05 -10.39 15.31
C ASP A 85 17.24 -9.61 14.01
N ALA A 86 16.15 -9.02 13.49
CA ALA A 86 16.19 -8.26 12.26
C ALA A 86 16.78 -6.85 12.44
N ALA A 87 16.67 -6.26 13.64
CA ALA A 87 17.21 -4.95 13.95
C ALA A 87 18.75 -4.94 13.94
N GLU A 88 19.40 -6.01 14.38
CA GLU A 88 20.86 -6.14 14.27
C GLU A 88 21.32 -6.13 12.80
N ASN A 89 20.59 -6.80 11.90
CA ASN A 89 20.88 -6.76 10.47
C ASN A 89 20.71 -5.34 9.89
N VAL A 90 19.71 -4.58 10.36
CA VAL A 90 19.54 -3.18 9.97
C VAL A 90 20.71 -2.33 10.45
N LYS A 91 21.13 -2.47 11.71
CA LYS A 91 22.31 -1.75 12.25
C LYS A 91 23.55 -2.06 11.42
N LEU A 92 23.81 -3.33 11.12
CA LEU A 92 24.91 -3.77 10.27
C LEU A 92 24.88 -3.09 8.90
N ILE A 93 23.73 -3.00 8.24
CA ILE A 93 23.57 -2.30 6.95
C ILE A 93 24.01 -0.83 7.06
N PHE A 94 23.58 -0.12 8.10
CA PHE A 94 23.99 1.28 8.31
C PHE A 94 25.48 1.40 8.61
N THR A 95 26.02 0.53 9.48
CA THR A 95 27.45 0.50 9.80
C THR A 95 28.32 0.29 8.57
N MET A 96 28.00 -0.71 7.73
CA MET A 96 28.74 -0.98 6.50
C MET A 96 28.69 0.21 5.52
N LEU A 97 27.55 0.89 5.41
CA LEU A 97 27.43 2.08 4.57
C LEU A 97 28.33 3.22 5.07
N ILE A 98 28.33 3.47 6.39
CA ILE A 98 29.17 4.50 7.03
C ILE A 98 30.66 4.18 6.83
N GLN A 99 31.03 2.90 6.84
CA GLN A 99 32.39 2.43 6.53
C GLN A 99 32.77 2.56 5.05
N GLY A 100 31.88 3.04 4.18
CA GLY A 100 32.15 3.28 2.76
C GLY A 100 31.75 2.14 1.82
N SER A 101 31.07 1.10 2.32
CA SER A 101 30.59 0.01 1.46
C SER A 101 29.49 0.49 0.53
N SER A 102 29.56 0.10 -0.75
CA SER A 102 28.49 0.36 -1.70
C SER A 102 27.24 -0.47 -1.37
N LYS A 103 26.04 0.01 -1.76
CA LYS A 103 24.78 -0.73 -1.55
C LYS A 103 24.80 -2.13 -2.17
N ARG A 104 25.54 -2.32 -3.27
CA ARG A 104 25.77 -3.62 -3.91
C ARG A 104 26.67 -4.52 -3.07
N ALA A 105 27.77 -3.97 -2.55
CA ALA A 105 28.68 -4.71 -1.67
C ALA A 105 27.96 -5.18 -0.40
N ILE A 106 27.12 -4.34 0.21
CA ILE A 106 26.31 -4.70 1.38
C ILE A 106 25.36 -5.86 1.03
N ALA A 107 24.64 -5.78 -0.10
CA ALA A 107 23.74 -6.86 -0.51
C ALA A 107 24.48 -8.19 -0.73
N LEU A 108 25.64 -8.16 -1.38
CA LEU A 108 26.47 -9.35 -1.59
C LEU A 108 26.95 -9.94 -0.28
N TYR A 109 27.48 -9.11 0.63
CA TYR A 109 27.93 -9.52 1.94
C TYR A 109 26.82 -10.24 2.72
N LEU A 110 25.61 -9.67 2.78
CA LEU A 110 24.49 -10.29 3.49
C LEU A 110 24.10 -11.64 2.90
N ASN A 111 24.12 -11.78 1.57
CA ASN A 111 23.83 -13.04 0.90
C ASN A 111 24.92 -14.09 1.16
N GLU A 112 26.20 -13.72 1.07
CA GLU A 112 27.34 -14.62 1.33
C GLU A 112 27.39 -15.12 2.78
N HIS A 113 26.92 -14.29 3.72
CA HIS A 113 26.83 -14.64 5.14
C HIS A 113 25.51 -15.34 5.51
N GLY A 114 24.67 -15.70 4.52
CA GLY A 114 23.42 -16.43 4.75
C GLY A 114 22.35 -15.63 5.50
N VAL A 115 22.43 -14.30 5.51
CA VAL A 115 21.44 -13.46 6.19
C VAL A 115 20.15 -13.46 5.37
N PRO A 116 19.01 -13.91 5.91
CA PRO A 116 17.76 -13.98 5.17
C PRO A 116 17.28 -12.58 4.77
N SER A 117 16.85 -12.42 3.51
CA SER A 117 16.26 -11.16 3.05
C SER A 117 14.97 -10.83 3.81
N PRO A 118 14.48 -9.57 3.77
CA PRO A 118 13.25 -9.20 4.46
C PRO A 118 12.02 -10.04 4.09
N SER A 119 11.96 -10.56 2.86
CA SER A 119 10.88 -11.46 2.43
C SER A 119 11.09 -12.88 2.96
N ALA A 120 12.31 -13.42 2.84
CA ALA A 120 12.66 -14.74 3.36
C ALA A 120 12.46 -14.81 4.89
N TYR A 121 12.91 -13.79 5.60
CA TYR A 121 12.77 -13.64 7.04
C TYR A 121 11.29 -13.65 7.47
N LYS A 122 10.41 -12.97 6.74
CA LYS A 122 8.96 -12.99 7.00
C LYS A 122 8.39 -14.39 6.84
N VAL A 123 8.79 -15.14 5.80
CA VAL A 123 8.35 -16.53 5.61
C VAL A 123 8.81 -17.42 6.76
N GLN A 124 10.09 -17.32 7.16
CA GLN A 124 10.66 -18.08 8.28
C GLN A 124 9.94 -17.82 9.61
N LYS A 125 9.54 -16.57 9.87
CA LYS A 125 8.78 -16.19 11.08
C LYS A 125 7.26 -16.42 10.96
N GLY A 126 6.78 -16.99 9.86
CA GLY A 126 5.33 -17.21 9.63
C GLY A 126 4.52 -15.91 9.47
N LEU A 127 5.18 -14.80 9.12
CA LEU A 127 4.55 -13.50 8.95
C LEU A 127 3.90 -13.37 7.55
N PRO A 128 2.85 -12.56 7.41
CA PRO A 128 2.24 -12.28 6.11
C PRO A 128 3.25 -11.72 5.09
N VAL A 129 3.29 -12.32 3.90
CA VAL A 129 4.12 -11.92 2.76
C VAL A 129 3.26 -11.56 1.56
N SER A 130 3.63 -10.49 0.85
CA SER A 130 2.93 -10.02 -0.35
C SER A 130 3.17 -10.90 -1.58
N THR A 131 4.32 -11.58 -1.63
CA THR A 131 4.75 -12.35 -2.81
C THR A 131 5.24 -13.71 -2.33
N ARG A 132 4.49 -14.77 -2.64
CA ARG A 132 4.87 -16.17 -2.34
C ARG A 132 5.63 -16.83 -3.52
N GLY A 133 6.22 -16.03 -4.40
CA GLY A 133 6.59 -16.47 -5.75
C GLY A 133 8.05 -16.78 -6.03
N TYR A 134 8.96 -16.62 -5.06
CA TYR A 134 10.38 -16.93 -5.26
C TYR A 134 10.88 -17.83 -4.13
N ASP A 135 11.46 -18.96 -4.52
CA ASP A 135 12.23 -19.81 -3.63
C ASP A 135 13.49 -19.03 -3.22
N ASP A 136 13.65 -18.83 -1.92
CA ASP A 136 14.77 -18.13 -1.27
C ASP A 136 15.14 -16.74 -1.86
N PRO A 137 14.32 -15.69 -1.61
CA PRO A 137 14.62 -14.36 -2.12
C PRO A 137 15.91 -13.81 -1.48
N MET A 138 16.89 -13.46 -2.31
CA MET A 138 18.16 -12.84 -1.89
C MET A 138 18.03 -11.32 -1.64
N TRP A 139 19.00 -10.76 -0.90
CA TRP A 139 19.16 -9.32 -0.75
C TRP A 139 19.47 -8.65 -2.09
N GLY A 140 18.69 -7.62 -2.43
CA GLY A 140 18.90 -6.79 -3.61
C GLY A 140 19.25 -5.35 -3.25
N VAL A 141 19.93 -4.66 -4.17
CA VAL A 141 20.32 -3.24 -4.01
C VAL A 141 19.12 -2.33 -3.70
N ARG A 142 17.96 -2.61 -4.30
CA ARG A 142 16.71 -1.86 -4.04
C ARG A 142 16.23 -2.03 -2.60
N MET A 143 16.39 -3.22 -2.00
CA MET A 143 16.02 -3.46 -0.61
C MET A 143 16.92 -2.66 0.33
N ILE A 144 18.24 -2.71 0.10
CA ILE A 144 19.22 -1.91 0.86
C ILE A 144 18.91 -0.42 0.73
N HIS A 145 18.67 0.08 -0.48
CA HIS A 145 18.28 1.46 -0.69
C HIS A 145 16.99 1.84 0.06
N SER A 146 15.98 0.96 0.05
CA SER A 146 14.73 1.20 0.76
C SER A 146 14.91 1.27 2.28
N ILE A 147 15.80 0.47 2.86
CA ILE A 147 16.13 0.54 4.30
C ILE A 147 16.84 1.86 4.61
N LEU A 148 17.90 2.17 3.87
CA LEU A 148 18.75 3.34 4.11
C LEU A 148 18.02 4.69 3.91
N THR A 149 16.95 4.72 3.10
CA THR A 149 16.17 5.94 2.81
C THR A 149 14.88 6.05 3.60
N ASN A 150 14.58 5.08 4.48
CA ASN A 150 13.35 5.12 5.27
C ASN A 150 13.59 5.85 6.60
N PRO A 151 12.93 6.99 6.85
CA PRO A 151 13.06 7.73 8.12
C PRO A 151 12.60 6.95 9.36
N THR A 152 11.84 5.85 9.18
CA THR A 152 11.44 5.01 10.33
C THR A 152 12.64 4.47 11.12
N TYR A 153 13.81 4.37 10.50
CA TYR A 153 15.04 3.94 11.18
C TYR A 153 15.76 5.06 11.94
N THR A 154 15.33 6.31 11.82
CA THR A 154 15.84 7.44 12.63
C THR A 154 14.99 7.71 13.87
N GLY A 155 13.93 6.93 14.09
CA GLY A 155 12.99 7.10 15.20
C GLY A 155 11.69 7.82 14.83
N ASP A 156 11.61 8.39 13.62
CA ASP A 156 10.43 9.12 13.15
C ASP A 156 9.45 8.19 12.41
N LEU A 157 8.17 8.22 12.79
CA LEU A 157 7.15 7.42 12.12
C LEU A 157 6.70 8.07 10.80
N ALA A 158 7.42 7.84 9.71
CA ALA A 158 7.07 8.41 8.41
C ALA A 158 6.03 7.57 7.63
N GLN A 159 4.84 8.12 7.40
CA GLN A 159 3.72 7.51 6.70
C GLN A 159 3.13 8.42 5.61
N GLY A 160 2.27 7.85 4.76
CA GLY A 160 1.61 8.63 3.70
C GLY A 160 2.47 8.91 2.46
N ARG A 161 3.54 8.13 2.24
CA ARG A 161 4.51 8.31 1.14
C ARG A 161 3.93 8.18 -0.28
N SER A 162 2.73 7.62 -0.41
CA SER A 162 2.02 7.50 -1.68
C SER A 162 0.51 7.69 -1.48
N ARG A 163 -0.16 8.18 -2.53
CA ARG A 163 -1.62 8.32 -2.56
C ARG A 163 -2.17 7.89 -3.91
N VAL A 164 -3.43 7.47 -3.92
CA VAL A 164 -4.17 7.18 -5.15
C VAL A 164 -4.84 8.48 -5.61
N LYS A 165 -4.61 8.85 -6.87
CA LYS A 165 -5.02 10.13 -7.46
C LYS A 165 -6.50 10.43 -7.25
N SER A 166 -7.38 9.48 -7.53
CA SER A 166 -8.81 9.62 -7.24
C SER A 166 -9.49 8.28 -7.03
N TYR A 167 -10.77 8.28 -6.61
CA TYR A 167 -11.55 7.04 -6.48
C TYR A 167 -11.91 6.42 -7.83
N LYS A 168 -11.81 7.20 -8.93
CA LYS A 168 -12.04 6.73 -10.30
C LYS A 168 -10.75 6.34 -10.99
N VAL A 169 -9.68 7.09 -10.73
CA VAL A 169 -8.36 6.92 -11.33
C VAL A 169 -7.44 6.31 -10.29
N HIS A 170 -7.25 4.99 -10.40
CA HIS A 170 -6.44 4.19 -9.47
C HIS A 170 -4.93 4.31 -9.71
N GLN A 171 -4.48 5.45 -10.23
CA GLN A 171 -3.06 5.74 -10.41
C GLN A 171 -2.45 6.12 -9.06
N ILE A 172 -1.35 5.46 -8.70
CA ILE A 172 -0.60 5.73 -7.47
C ILE A 172 0.48 6.78 -7.79
N GLU A 173 0.52 7.84 -7.00
CA GLU A 173 1.55 8.88 -7.06
C GLU A 173 2.33 8.94 -5.74
N ALA A 174 3.61 9.31 -5.84
CA ALA A 174 4.44 9.58 -4.69
C ALA A 174 4.05 10.94 -4.08
N VAL A 175 3.99 11.00 -2.76
CA VAL A 175 3.70 12.24 -2.02
C VAL A 175 5.02 12.95 -1.71
N PRO A 176 5.12 14.29 -1.90
CA PRO A 176 6.28 15.07 -1.50
C PRO A 176 6.65 14.84 -0.04
N ARG A 177 7.94 14.92 0.30
CA ARG A 177 8.43 14.56 1.65
C ARG A 177 7.88 15.49 2.73
N GLU A 178 7.60 16.73 2.35
CA GLU A 178 7.05 17.80 3.19
C GLU A 178 5.58 17.53 3.57
N GLU A 179 4.89 16.68 2.81
CA GLU A 179 3.52 16.25 3.05
C GLU A 179 3.45 14.90 3.80
N TRP A 180 4.58 14.28 4.14
CA TRP A 180 4.59 13.05 4.94
C TRP A 180 4.14 13.38 6.37
N VAL A 181 3.43 12.43 6.98
CA VAL A 181 2.99 12.49 8.37
C VAL A 181 3.79 11.50 9.20
#